data_AF-A0A7C3JVQ8-F1
#
_entry.id   AF-A0A7C3JVQ8-F1
#
_cell.length_a   1.000
_cell.length_b   1.000
_cell.length_c   1.000
_cell.angle_alpha   90.00
_cell.angle_beta   90.00
_cell.angle_gamma   90.00
#
_symmetry.space_group_name_H-M   'P 1'
#
loop_
_entity.id
_entity.type
_entity.pdbx_description
1 polymer ?
#
loop_
_entity_poly.entity_id
_entity_poly.type
_entity_poly.pdbx_seq_one_letter_code
_entity_poly.pdbx_strand_id
1 'polypeptide(L)'
;MRRRDPAQGGDRLHPRPARQSLRAGPITRKPRPATLSALAIDSPGAFAIAADVRRTVPLTIRQRALITAHADIVGSLLRPAELLRAQKQLAAGAIGKGEFKAVEDRAVDQAVALQESLGLEVVTDGEMRRQSFQSQMTAAVSGFGEFDLGAFLWGEWYDEKGVEKKRRPGQLGAVAKLERLRYLSADEFSYLQSKTSRIPKIAIPSAGLWANFWSPKYSREVYPTLDSFLGDIVAILRDEVTELVRLGARYIQIDAPHYGILLDPKTRSFYERLGWSLKKWLRLGVEMDNAVSEGFTDVTFGLHV
;
A
#
# COMPACT_ATOMS: atom_id res chain seq x y z
N MET A 1 13.93 61.25 28.36
CA MET A 1 14.61 62.46 27.88
C MET A 1 14.98 62.22 26.41
N ARG A 2 14.46 63.04 25.47
CA ARG A 2 14.59 63.01 23.98
C ARG A 2 13.96 61.77 23.30
N ARG A 3 12.79 61.77 22.63
CA ARG A 3 12.21 62.57 21.51
C ARG A 3 13.09 62.66 20.26
N ARG A 4 12.72 61.94 19.19
CA ARG A 4 12.30 62.47 17.87
C ARG A 4 11.91 61.34 16.89
N ASP A 5 10.63 61.34 16.52
CA ASP A 5 10.05 60.95 15.23
C ASP A 5 10.23 62.12 14.21
N PRO A 6 9.78 62.11 12.92
CA PRO A 6 9.20 61.04 12.08
C PRO A 6 9.61 61.10 10.55
N ALA A 7 9.01 60.22 9.74
CA ALA A 7 8.26 60.52 8.50
C ALA A 7 8.82 60.16 7.09
N GLN A 8 7.84 59.65 6.30
CA GLN A 8 7.66 59.65 4.82
C GLN A 8 8.48 58.64 4.01
N GLY A 9 7.97 57.93 3.01
CA GLY A 9 6.73 58.01 2.23
C GLY A 9 7.09 57.54 0.80
N GLY A 10 6.29 56.69 0.16
CA GLY A 10 6.63 56.23 -1.19
C GLY A 10 5.80 55.06 -1.72
N ASP A 11 4.54 55.35 -2.03
CA ASP A 11 3.64 54.51 -2.81
C ASP A 11 4.02 54.63 -4.31
N ARG A 12 4.35 53.51 -4.99
CA ARG A 12 4.44 53.43 -6.46
C ARG A 12 4.08 52.03 -7.00
N LEU A 13 2.80 51.90 -7.32
CA LEU A 13 2.19 51.31 -8.52
C LEU A 13 3.08 50.51 -9.51
N HIS A 14 2.60 49.29 -9.79
CA HIS A 14 3.00 48.36 -10.85
C HIS A 14 3.13 48.96 -12.27
N PRO A 15 3.87 48.24 -13.14
CA PRO A 15 3.38 47.97 -14.49
C PRO A 15 3.25 46.45 -14.78
N ARG A 16 2.06 46.07 -15.24
CA ARG A 16 1.74 44.76 -15.86
C ARG A 16 2.44 44.63 -17.22
N PRO A 17 2.98 43.47 -17.60
CA PRO A 17 3.35 43.24 -18.99
C PRO A 17 2.14 42.92 -19.88
N ALA A 18 2.28 43.37 -21.13
CA ALA A 18 1.27 43.53 -22.17
C ALA A 18 0.55 42.25 -22.62
N ARG A 19 -0.75 42.41 -22.90
CA ARG A 19 -1.54 41.49 -23.72
C ARG A 19 -1.11 41.62 -25.19
N GLN A 20 -0.56 40.55 -25.77
CA GLN A 20 -0.50 40.42 -27.23
C GLN A 20 -1.78 39.75 -27.75
N SER A 21 -2.48 40.49 -28.61
CA SER A 21 -3.64 40.05 -29.37
C SER A 21 -3.20 39.13 -30.53
N LEU A 22 -3.49 37.84 -30.44
CA LEU A 22 -3.38 36.93 -31.58
C LEU A 22 -4.72 36.91 -32.33
N ARG A 23 -4.69 37.39 -33.57
CA ARG A 23 -5.79 37.32 -34.54
C ARG A 23 -6.03 35.85 -34.93
N ALA A 24 -7.28 35.41 -34.85
CA ALA A 24 -7.73 34.11 -35.36
C ALA A 24 -7.83 34.15 -36.89
N GLY A 25 -7.03 33.31 -37.57
CA GLY A 25 -7.17 32.96 -38.98
C GLY A 25 -7.92 31.63 -39.17
N PRO A 26 -8.41 31.32 -40.38
CA PRO A 26 -9.48 30.35 -40.60
C PRO A 26 -9.06 28.90 -40.38
N ILE A 27 -9.98 28.14 -39.77
CA ILE A 27 -9.88 26.72 -39.48
C ILE A 27 -9.90 25.92 -40.79
N THR A 28 -8.78 25.27 -41.12
CA THR A 28 -8.72 24.25 -42.16
C THR A 28 -8.72 22.87 -41.51
N ARG A 29 -9.78 22.08 -41.79
CA ARG A 29 -9.88 20.66 -41.40
C ARG A 29 -8.75 19.89 -42.08
N LYS A 30 -7.81 19.34 -41.30
CA LYS A 30 -6.89 18.30 -41.78
C LYS A 30 -7.45 16.90 -41.48
N PRO A 31 -7.25 15.92 -42.38
CA PRO A 31 -7.86 14.60 -42.29
C PRO A 31 -7.14 13.73 -41.24
N ARG A 32 -7.91 12.81 -40.62
CA ARG A 32 -7.39 11.75 -39.74
C ARG A 32 -6.35 10.90 -40.49
N PRO A 33 -5.14 10.66 -39.93
CA PRO A 33 -4.35 9.53 -40.34
C PRO A 33 -4.81 8.26 -39.61
N ALA A 34 -4.64 7.16 -40.34
CA ALA A 34 -5.09 5.82 -40.03
C ALA A 34 -4.44 5.22 -38.77
N THR A 35 -5.14 4.22 -38.26
CA THR A 35 -4.71 3.18 -37.33
C THR A 35 -3.26 2.75 -37.59
N LEU A 36 -2.38 2.95 -36.60
CA LEU A 36 -1.08 2.31 -36.54
C LEU A 36 -1.24 1.01 -35.75
N SER A 37 -1.20 -0.09 -36.51
CA SER A 37 -1.05 -1.45 -36.02
C SER A 37 0.14 -1.58 -35.07
N ALA A 38 -0.05 -2.50 -34.12
CA ALA A 38 0.90 -3.05 -33.16
C ALA A 38 2.38 -2.96 -33.57
N LEU A 39 3.15 -2.21 -32.77
CA LEU A 39 4.54 -2.56 -32.49
C LEU A 39 4.54 -3.42 -31.23
N ALA A 40 4.56 -4.75 -31.43
CA ALA A 40 4.97 -5.68 -30.40
C ALA A 40 6.47 -5.44 -30.12
N ILE A 41 6.78 -4.85 -28.97
CA ILE A 41 8.13 -4.88 -28.41
C ILE A 41 8.16 -6.06 -27.45
N ASP A 42 8.74 -7.14 -27.94
CA ASP A 42 9.00 -8.37 -27.21
C ASP A 42 10.04 -8.06 -26.11
N SER A 43 9.58 -7.95 -24.86
CA SER A 43 10.43 -7.84 -23.67
C SER A 43 10.31 -9.15 -22.90
N PRO A 44 11.33 -10.03 -22.91
CA PRO A 44 11.30 -11.22 -22.09
C PRO A 44 11.48 -10.82 -20.62
N GLY A 45 10.44 -10.97 -19.82
CA GLY A 45 10.46 -10.67 -18.38
C GLY A 45 9.17 -10.12 -17.77
N ALA A 46 8.06 -10.03 -18.51
CA ALA A 46 6.75 -9.82 -17.91
C ALA A 46 6.33 -11.10 -17.19
N PHE A 47 5.87 -10.99 -15.93
CA PHE A 47 5.49 -12.08 -15.04
C PHE A 47 4.68 -13.18 -15.75
N ALA A 48 5.37 -14.21 -16.24
CA ALA A 48 4.76 -15.38 -16.84
C ALA A 48 4.27 -16.30 -15.72
N ILE A 49 3.21 -15.88 -15.03
CA ILE A 49 2.35 -16.82 -14.33
C ILE A 49 1.51 -17.48 -15.42
N ALA A 50 1.69 -18.78 -15.62
CA ALA A 50 0.96 -19.56 -16.60
C ALA A 50 -0.55 -19.49 -16.30
N ALA A 51 -1.24 -18.54 -16.93
CA ALA A 51 -2.69 -18.52 -17.02
C ALA A 51 -3.13 -19.43 -18.17
N ASP A 52 -3.09 -20.75 -17.94
CA ASP A 52 -3.82 -21.70 -18.79
C ASP A 52 -5.14 -22.08 -18.12
N VAL A 53 -6.14 -21.21 -18.27
CA VAL A 53 -7.56 -21.58 -18.16
C VAL A 53 -8.35 -20.79 -19.21
N ARG A 54 -8.26 -21.19 -20.48
CA ARG A 54 -9.32 -20.88 -21.45
C ARG A 54 -10.40 -21.97 -21.36
N ARG A 55 -11.24 -21.88 -20.34
CA ARG A 55 -12.56 -22.52 -20.36
C ARG A 55 -13.62 -21.42 -20.34
N THR A 56 -14.26 -21.20 -21.47
CA THR A 56 -15.52 -20.46 -21.58
C THR A 56 -16.59 -21.21 -20.78
N VAL A 57 -16.79 -20.79 -19.53
CA VAL A 57 -17.97 -21.15 -18.74
C VAL A 57 -19.02 -20.07 -19.01
N PRO A 58 -20.27 -20.42 -19.36
CA PRO A 58 -21.32 -19.44 -19.56
C PRO A 58 -21.56 -18.68 -18.25
N LEU A 59 -21.32 -17.36 -18.28
CA LEU A 59 -21.59 -16.44 -17.18
C LEU A 59 -23.10 -16.31 -17.01
N THR A 60 -23.70 -17.15 -16.17
CA THR A 60 -24.94 -16.79 -15.51
C THR A 60 -24.61 -15.61 -14.59
N ILE A 61 -24.96 -14.39 -15.01
CA ILE A 61 -24.81 -13.17 -14.21
C ILE A 61 -25.74 -13.31 -12.99
N ARG A 62 -25.28 -14.00 -11.94
CA ARG A 62 -25.79 -13.76 -10.60
C ARG A 62 -25.39 -12.32 -10.27
N GLN A 63 -26.38 -11.53 -9.92
CA GLN A 63 -26.24 -10.11 -9.59
C GLN A 63 -25.03 -9.91 -8.67
N ARG A 64 -24.09 -9.08 -9.17
CA ARG A 64 -22.79 -8.79 -8.59
C ARG A 64 -22.96 -8.26 -7.17
N ALA A 65 -22.35 -8.91 -6.18
CA ALA A 65 -22.23 -8.36 -4.84
C ALA A 65 -21.07 -7.35 -4.79
N LEU A 66 -21.19 -6.26 -5.56
CA LEU A 66 -20.30 -5.11 -5.38
C LEU A 66 -20.73 -4.39 -4.10
N ILE A 67 -19.77 -3.98 -3.28
CA ILE A 67 -20.06 -3.21 -2.05
C ILE A 67 -20.75 -1.90 -2.44
N THR A 68 -21.96 -1.68 -1.92
CA THR A 68 -22.77 -0.47 -2.17
C THR A 68 -22.62 0.58 -1.06
N ALA A 69 -21.85 0.29 -0.01
CA ALA A 69 -21.63 1.21 1.08
C ALA A 69 -20.96 2.50 0.58
N HIS A 70 -21.45 3.65 1.04
CA HIS A 70 -20.95 4.97 0.66
C HIS A 70 -19.95 5.56 1.65
N ALA A 71 -19.78 4.92 2.82
CA ALA A 71 -18.85 5.33 3.86
C ALA A 71 -18.15 4.09 4.43
N ASP A 72 -16.83 4.15 4.48
CA ASP A 72 -15.96 3.22 5.20
C ASP A 72 -14.73 3.96 5.74
N ILE A 73 -13.89 3.25 6.50
CA ILE A 73 -12.60 3.75 6.96
C ILE A 73 -11.48 3.04 6.19
N VAL A 74 -10.30 3.66 6.08
CA VAL A 74 -9.18 3.08 5.32
C VAL A 74 -8.72 1.74 5.90
N GLY A 75 -8.51 1.64 7.21
CA GLY A 75 -7.97 0.42 7.82
C GLY A 75 -7.75 0.61 9.31
N SER A 76 -6.56 1.10 9.65
CA SER A 76 -6.11 1.37 11.01
C SER A 76 -7.01 2.32 11.79
N LEU A 77 -7.17 2.02 13.09
CA LEU A 77 -7.76 2.92 14.08
C LEU A 77 -6.76 3.20 15.21
N LEU A 78 -7.04 4.22 16.02
CA LEU A 78 -6.16 4.59 17.13
C LEU A 78 -6.10 3.45 18.15
N ARG A 79 -4.90 2.92 18.39
CA ARG A 79 -4.69 1.86 19.38
C ARG A 79 -5.03 2.36 20.79
N PRO A 80 -5.87 1.64 21.55
CA PRO A 80 -6.16 1.99 22.95
C PRO A 80 -4.89 1.99 23.81
N ALA A 81 -4.86 2.85 24.83
CA ALA A 81 -3.72 2.93 25.76
C ALA A 81 -3.44 1.59 26.47
N GLU A 82 -4.47 0.79 26.72
CA GLU A 82 -4.34 -0.57 27.28
C GLU A 82 -3.52 -1.49 26.38
N LEU A 83 -3.81 -1.51 25.08
CA LEU A 83 -3.08 -2.29 24.09
C LEU A 83 -1.61 -1.87 24.02
N LEU A 84 -1.33 -0.57 24.00
CA LEU A 84 0.04 -0.04 24.01
C LEU A 84 0.81 -0.41 25.29
N ARG A 85 0.14 -0.45 26.45
CA ARG A 85 0.74 -0.93 27.70
C ARG A 85 1.02 -2.43 27.65
N ALA A 86 0.08 -3.23 27.16
CA ALA A 86 0.24 -4.67 27.03
C ALA A 86 1.39 -5.04 26.08
N GLN A 87 1.59 -4.29 24.98
CA GLN A 87 2.76 -4.47 24.10
C GLN A 87 4.08 -4.30 24.87
N LYS A 88 4.18 -3.28 25.72
CA LYS A 88 5.37 -3.05 26.56
C LYS A 88 5.55 -4.14 27.60
N GLN A 89 4.47 -4.58 28.23
CA GLN A 89 4.50 -5.66 29.23
C GLN A 89 4.92 -6.99 28.61
N LEU A 90 4.42 -7.33 27.42
CA LEU A 90 4.83 -8.53 26.70
C LEU A 90 6.32 -8.47 26.34
N ALA A 91 6.80 -7.34 25.83
CA ALA A 91 8.21 -7.13 25.52
C ALA A 91 9.12 -7.24 26.76
N ALA A 92 8.61 -6.85 27.93
CA ALA A 92 9.29 -6.98 29.22
C ALA A 92 9.14 -8.37 29.88
N GLY A 93 8.39 -9.30 29.26
CA GLY A 93 8.08 -10.61 29.84
C GLY A 93 7.13 -10.59 31.04
N ALA A 94 6.46 -9.46 31.30
CA ALA A 94 5.56 -9.29 32.44
C ALA A 94 4.18 -9.93 32.24
N ILE A 95 3.76 -10.14 30.99
CA ILE A 95 2.54 -10.88 30.65
C ILE A 95 2.85 -11.97 29.61
N GLY A 96 2.07 -13.04 29.63
CA GLY A 96 2.20 -14.14 28.65
C GLY A 96 1.52 -13.82 27.32
N LYS A 97 1.83 -14.60 26.28
CA LYS A 97 1.20 -14.48 24.94
C LYS A 97 -0.33 -14.58 24.99
N GLY A 98 -0.88 -15.46 25.83
CA GLY A 98 -2.33 -15.64 25.96
C GLY A 98 -3.02 -14.41 26.56
N GLU A 99 -2.43 -13.81 27.58
CA GLU A 99 -2.93 -12.58 28.19
C GLU A 99 -2.84 -11.40 27.22
N PHE A 100 -1.71 -11.27 26.51
CA PHE A 100 -1.56 -10.25 25.47
C PHE A 100 -2.60 -10.40 24.36
N LYS A 101 -2.82 -11.63 23.87
CA LYS A 101 -3.86 -11.92 22.88
C LYS A 101 -5.24 -11.50 23.36
N ALA A 102 -5.57 -11.71 24.64
CA ALA A 102 -6.85 -11.29 25.18
C ALA A 102 -7.01 -9.75 25.17
N VAL A 103 -5.92 -8.99 25.35
CA VAL A 103 -5.93 -7.52 25.21
C VAL A 103 -6.13 -7.11 23.75
N GLU A 104 -5.45 -7.76 22.81
CA GLU A 104 -5.64 -7.52 21.37
C GLU A 104 -7.08 -7.79 20.92
N ASP A 105 -7.64 -8.93 21.35
CA ASP A 105 -9.01 -9.35 21.09
C ASP A 105 -10.02 -8.29 21.58
N ARG A 106 -9.84 -7.77 22.81
CA ARG A 106 -10.68 -6.69 23.34
C ARG A 106 -10.54 -5.39 22.54
N ALA A 107 -9.33 -5.05 22.08
CA ALA A 107 -9.11 -3.85 21.27
C ALA A 107 -9.81 -3.96 19.92
N VAL A 108 -9.80 -5.13 19.28
CA VAL A 108 -10.57 -5.40 18.05
C VAL A 108 -12.07 -5.29 18.33
N ASP A 109 -12.58 -5.91 19.40
CA ASP A 109 -13.99 -5.84 19.76
C ASP A 109 -14.47 -4.39 19.95
N GLN A 110 -13.67 -3.56 20.62
CA GLN A 110 -13.94 -2.12 20.79
C GLN A 110 -13.93 -1.35 19.47
N ALA A 111 -12.97 -1.67 18.57
CA ALA A 111 -12.87 -1.05 17.26
C ALA A 111 -14.08 -1.38 16.37
N VAL A 112 -14.54 -2.64 16.38
CA VAL A 112 -15.74 -3.08 15.65
C VAL A 112 -16.98 -2.39 16.22
N ALA A 113 -17.17 -2.45 17.55
CA ALA A 113 -18.32 -1.83 18.20
C ALA A 113 -18.41 -0.31 17.94
N LEU A 114 -17.27 0.39 17.93
CA LEU A 114 -17.22 1.81 17.60
C LEU A 114 -17.77 2.07 16.19
N GLN A 115 -17.24 1.36 15.19
CA GLN A 115 -17.64 1.53 13.79
C GLN A 115 -19.14 1.20 13.59
N GLU A 116 -19.61 0.11 14.19
CA GLU A 116 -21.02 -0.29 14.14
C GLU A 116 -21.94 0.73 14.80
N SER A 117 -21.53 1.31 15.94
CA SER A 117 -22.31 2.33 16.66
C SER A 117 -22.47 3.63 15.86
N LEU A 118 -21.53 3.90 14.95
CA LEU A 118 -21.56 5.03 14.01
C LEU A 118 -22.36 4.72 12.74
N GLY A 119 -22.90 3.51 12.61
CA GLY A 119 -23.72 3.10 11.46
C GLY A 119 -22.92 2.69 10.22
N LEU A 120 -21.61 2.43 10.34
CA LEU A 120 -20.81 1.97 9.21
C LEU A 120 -21.24 0.57 8.75
N GLU A 121 -21.45 0.43 7.44
CA GLU A 121 -21.79 -0.86 6.81
C GLU A 121 -20.57 -1.72 6.51
N VAL A 122 -19.40 -1.09 6.41
CA VAL A 122 -18.10 -1.72 6.22
C VAL A 122 -17.28 -1.49 7.48
N VAL A 123 -16.72 -2.55 8.04
CA VAL A 123 -15.94 -2.52 9.27
C VAL A 123 -14.58 -3.16 9.08
N THR A 124 -13.57 -2.62 9.76
CA THR A 124 -12.23 -3.22 9.85
C THR A 124 -11.97 -3.66 11.29
N ASP A 125 -10.91 -4.44 11.52
CA ASP A 125 -10.44 -4.79 12.87
C ASP A 125 -9.62 -3.64 13.52
N GLY A 126 -9.51 -2.50 12.83
CA GLY A 126 -8.68 -1.37 13.22
C GLY A 126 -7.17 -1.64 13.16
N GLU A 127 -6.72 -2.77 12.59
CA GLU A 127 -5.33 -3.22 12.55
C GLU A 127 -4.67 -3.31 13.94
N MET A 128 -5.47 -3.64 14.96
CA MET A 128 -5.06 -3.63 16.37
C MET A 128 -3.91 -4.62 16.64
N ARG A 129 -3.88 -5.74 15.91
CA ARG A 129 -2.86 -6.79 16.04
C ARG A 129 -1.58 -6.55 15.24
N ARG A 130 -1.54 -5.46 14.46
CA ARG A 130 -0.38 -5.14 13.63
C ARG A 130 0.53 -4.16 14.35
N GLN A 131 1.85 -4.28 14.14
CA GLN A 131 2.79 -3.24 14.56
C GLN A 131 2.78 -2.06 13.57
N SER A 132 2.63 -2.38 12.28
CA SER A 132 2.49 -1.45 11.16
C SER A 132 1.63 -2.11 10.08
N PHE A 133 1.00 -1.34 9.19
CA PHE A 133 0.17 -1.89 8.12
C PHE A 133 0.93 -2.89 7.21
N GLN A 134 2.25 -2.72 7.09
CA GLN A 134 3.15 -3.61 6.34
C GLN A 134 3.76 -4.74 7.18
N SER A 135 3.63 -4.75 8.52
CA SER A 135 4.39 -5.68 9.37
C SER A 135 3.97 -7.15 9.24
N GLN A 136 2.77 -7.44 8.71
CA GLN A 136 2.28 -8.81 8.61
C GLN A 136 3.12 -9.67 7.66
N MET A 137 3.59 -9.12 6.53
CA MET A 137 4.44 -9.87 5.59
C MET A 137 5.71 -10.38 6.26
N THR A 138 6.48 -9.50 6.91
CA THR A 138 7.72 -9.90 7.58
C THR A 138 7.50 -10.78 8.82
N ALA A 139 6.30 -10.76 9.39
CA ALA A 139 5.91 -11.62 10.50
C ALA A 139 5.35 -12.99 10.05
N ALA A 140 4.97 -13.11 8.77
CA ALA A 140 4.33 -14.30 8.20
C ALA A 140 5.20 -15.02 7.16
N VAL A 141 6.28 -14.40 6.72
CA VAL A 141 7.15 -14.88 5.64
C VAL A 141 8.61 -14.85 6.10
N SER A 142 9.32 -15.96 5.92
CA SER A 142 10.74 -16.08 6.20
C SER A 142 11.58 -15.61 4.99
N GLY A 143 12.89 -15.49 5.19
CA GLY A 143 13.85 -15.18 4.12
C GLY A 143 14.25 -13.71 4.02
N PHE A 144 13.63 -12.81 4.80
CA PHE A 144 14.16 -11.48 5.05
C PHE A 144 15.36 -11.54 6.01
N GLY A 145 16.38 -10.73 5.75
CA GLY A 145 17.52 -10.53 6.65
C GLY A 145 17.14 -9.69 7.87
N GLU A 146 18.12 -9.31 8.69
CA GLU A 146 17.85 -8.50 9.89
C GLU A 146 17.28 -7.12 9.54
N PHE A 147 16.24 -6.73 10.27
CA PHE A 147 15.61 -5.42 10.17
C PHE A 147 15.07 -4.96 11.52
N ASP A 148 14.90 -3.65 11.65
CA ASP A 148 14.17 -3.00 12.73
C ASP A 148 13.00 -2.18 12.15
N LEU A 149 12.32 -1.39 12.98
CA LEU A 149 11.23 -0.51 12.54
C LEU A 149 11.66 0.52 11.47
N GLY A 150 12.96 0.81 11.35
CA GLY A 150 13.53 1.64 10.30
C GLY A 150 13.34 1.06 8.90
N ALA A 151 13.17 -0.26 8.75
CA ALA A 151 12.85 -0.85 7.45
C ALA A 151 11.50 -0.36 6.89
N PHE A 152 10.59 0.01 7.78
CA PHE A 152 9.24 0.47 7.47
C PHE A 152 9.13 1.99 7.47
N LEU A 153 9.96 2.67 8.26
CA LEU A 153 9.84 4.09 8.57
C LEU A 153 11.04 4.94 8.12
N TRP A 154 11.98 4.41 7.33
CA TRP A 154 13.11 5.20 6.85
C TRP A 154 12.65 6.39 6.00
N GLY A 155 13.38 7.51 6.09
CA GLY A 155 13.04 8.75 5.40
C GLY A 155 13.07 9.98 6.30
N GLU A 156 12.55 11.09 5.76
CA GLU A 156 12.38 12.36 6.45
C GLU A 156 10.90 12.50 6.85
N TRP A 157 10.62 12.50 8.15
CA TRP A 157 9.29 12.70 8.71
C TRP A 157 9.16 14.13 9.21
N TYR A 158 8.08 14.79 8.82
CA TYR A 158 7.81 16.18 9.18
C TYR A 158 6.67 16.21 10.18
N ASP A 159 6.92 16.81 11.34
CA ASP A 159 5.89 17.11 12.34
C ASP A 159 6.01 18.57 12.81
N GLU A 160 5.16 18.97 13.75
CA GLU A 160 5.18 20.31 14.34
C GLU A 160 6.51 20.62 15.06
N LYS A 161 7.31 19.59 15.40
CA LYS A 161 8.59 19.70 16.11
C LYS A 161 9.79 19.70 15.16
N GLY A 162 9.58 19.50 13.85
CA GLY A 162 10.60 19.60 12.82
C GLY A 162 10.74 18.33 11.98
N VAL A 163 11.98 18.01 11.60
CA VAL A 163 12.28 16.86 10.74
C VAL A 163 12.95 15.74 11.54
N GLU A 164 12.26 14.61 11.68
CA GLU A 164 12.85 13.37 12.19
C GLU A 164 13.41 12.55 11.02
N LYS A 165 14.69 12.15 11.11
CA LYS A 165 15.35 11.34 10.09
C LYS A 165 15.55 9.91 10.56
N LYS A 166 14.91 8.96 9.89
CA LYS A 166 15.07 7.53 10.16
C LYS A 166 15.93 6.90 9.09
N ARG A 167 16.98 6.18 9.52
CA ARG A 167 17.91 5.52 8.61
C ARG A 167 17.33 4.19 8.14
N ARG A 168 17.53 3.88 6.86
CA ARG A 168 17.29 2.54 6.33
C ARG A 168 18.28 1.55 6.97
N PRO A 169 17.85 0.37 7.46
CA PRO A 169 18.75 -0.59 8.07
C PRO A 169 19.84 -1.05 7.11
N GLY A 170 21.07 -1.13 7.62
CA GLY A 170 22.26 -1.39 6.81
C GLY A 170 22.35 -2.79 6.22
N GLN A 171 21.60 -3.75 6.78
CA GLN A 171 21.53 -5.15 6.34
C GLN A 171 20.17 -5.52 5.71
N LEU A 172 19.30 -4.53 5.45
CA LEU A 172 17.98 -4.80 4.89
C LEU A 172 18.08 -5.42 3.48
N GLY A 173 17.51 -6.61 3.33
CA GLY A 173 17.41 -7.36 2.09
C GLY A 173 16.73 -8.72 2.32
N ALA A 174 16.18 -9.34 1.27
CA ALA A 174 15.89 -10.77 1.27
C ALA A 174 17.21 -11.54 1.16
N VAL A 175 17.50 -12.44 2.10
CA VAL A 175 18.77 -13.20 2.21
C VAL A 175 18.57 -14.70 1.99
N ALA A 176 17.33 -15.16 1.91
CA ALA A 176 16.94 -16.50 1.48
C ALA A 176 15.67 -16.42 0.62
N LYS A 177 15.30 -17.52 -0.03
CA LYS A 177 14.05 -17.59 -0.80
C LYS A 177 12.88 -17.32 0.15
N LEU A 178 11.88 -16.57 -0.31
CA LEU A 178 10.75 -16.22 0.54
C LEU A 178 9.88 -17.45 0.72
N GLU A 179 9.57 -17.78 1.97
CA GLU A 179 8.70 -18.89 2.32
C GLU A 179 7.61 -18.41 3.26
N ARG A 180 6.36 -18.59 2.84
CA ARG A 180 5.20 -18.23 3.66
C ARG A 180 5.03 -19.24 4.78
N LEU A 181 5.20 -18.80 6.03
CA LEU A 181 5.03 -19.59 7.24
C LEU A 181 3.56 -19.69 7.66
N ARG A 182 2.79 -18.64 7.37
CA ARG A 182 1.34 -18.53 7.59
C ARG A 182 0.76 -17.50 6.64
N TYR A 183 -0.57 -17.47 6.51
CA TYR A 183 -1.24 -16.34 5.86
C TYR A 183 -1.06 -15.05 6.68
N LEU A 184 -0.93 -13.93 6.01
CA LEU A 184 -0.65 -12.62 6.58
C LEU A 184 -1.81 -12.17 7.47
N SER A 185 -3.03 -12.29 6.95
CA SER A 185 -4.24 -11.66 7.48
C SER A 185 -5.41 -12.65 7.72
N ALA A 186 -5.23 -13.95 7.46
CA ALA A 186 -6.29 -14.94 7.66
C ALA A 186 -6.85 -14.97 9.10
N ASP A 187 -6.00 -14.91 10.12
CA ASP A 187 -6.42 -14.98 11.53
C ASP A 187 -7.19 -13.72 11.98
N GLU A 188 -6.72 -12.54 11.57
CA GLU A 188 -7.39 -11.27 11.86
C GLU A 188 -8.70 -11.13 11.08
N PHE A 189 -8.73 -11.54 9.81
CA PHE A 189 -9.96 -11.57 9.02
C PHE A 189 -11.00 -12.53 9.61
N SER A 190 -10.60 -13.77 9.93
CA SER A 190 -11.52 -14.76 10.52
C SER A 190 -12.09 -14.29 11.85
N TYR A 191 -11.26 -13.63 12.67
CA TYR A 191 -11.72 -13.04 13.91
C TYR A 191 -12.69 -11.90 13.64
N LEU A 192 -12.35 -10.93 12.79
CA LEU A 192 -13.23 -9.81 12.43
C LEU A 192 -14.59 -10.31 11.93
N GLN A 193 -14.60 -11.26 11.00
CA GLN A 193 -15.81 -11.85 10.45
C GLN A 193 -16.69 -12.49 11.54
N SER A 194 -16.08 -13.09 12.57
CA SER A 194 -16.83 -13.67 13.70
C SER A 194 -17.46 -12.64 14.64
N LYS A 195 -17.06 -11.37 14.56
CA LYS A 195 -17.45 -10.30 15.49
C LYS A 195 -18.49 -9.33 14.95
N THR A 196 -18.85 -9.44 13.68
CA THR A 196 -19.73 -8.48 13.03
C THR A 196 -20.67 -9.15 12.04
N SER A 197 -21.84 -8.56 11.85
CA SER A 197 -22.76 -8.88 10.74
C SER A 197 -22.64 -7.86 9.59
N ARG A 198 -21.78 -6.86 9.73
CA ARG A 198 -21.43 -5.88 8.69
C ARG A 198 -20.46 -6.51 7.69
N ILE A 199 -20.05 -5.74 6.70
CA ILE A 199 -19.11 -6.19 5.66
C ILE A 199 -17.69 -6.06 6.23
N PRO A 200 -16.99 -7.18 6.51
CA PRO A 200 -15.60 -7.11 6.96
C PRO A 200 -14.69 -6.70 5.80
N LYS A 201 -13.89 -5.66 6.01
CA LYS A 201 -12.83 -5.23 5.10
C LYS A 201 -11.46 -5.49 5.72
N ILE A 202 -10.56 -6.05 4.91
CA ILE A 202 -9.17 -6.30 5.27
C ILE A 202 -8.22 -5.57 4.32
N ALA A 203 -7.18 -4.93 4.86
CA ALA A 203 -6.18 -4.21 4.07
C ALA A 203 -4.89 -5.03 3.94
N ILE A 204 -4.37 -5.20 2.73
CA ILE A 204 -3.10 -5.86 2.44
C ILE A 204 -2.14 -4.86 1.75
N PRO A 205 -0.83 -4.94 1.99
CA PRO A 205 0.12 -4.05 1.32
C PRO A 205 0.24 -4.40 -0.17
N SER A 206 0.34 -3.37 -1.02
CA SER A 206 0.71 -3.55 -2.43
C SER A 206 2.08 -4.24 -2.56
N ALA A 207 2.22 -5.07 -3.58
CA ALA A 207 3.46 -5.77 -3.88
C ALA A 207 4.64 -4.80 -4.11
N GLY A 208 4.39 -3.68 -4.79
CA GLY A 208 5.45 -2.72 -5.13
C GLY A 208 6.10 -2.05 -3.91
N LEU A 209 5.40 -1.98 -2.78
CA LEU A 209 5.94 -1.48 -1.51
C LEU A 209 7.16 -2.28 -1.04
N TRP A 210 7.19 -3.59 -1.34
CA TRP A 210 8.20 -4.52 -0.85
C TRP A 210 9.56 -4.38 -1.52
N ALA A 211 9.67 -3.65 -2.61
CA ALA A 211 10.93 -3.47 -3.31
C ALA A 211 12.05 -2.87 -2.43
N ASN A 212 11.70 -2.12 -1.39
CA ASN A 212 12.66 -1.65 -0.40
C ASN A 212 13.37 -2.79 0.36
N PHE A 213 12.76 -3.98 0.44
CA PHE A 213 13.33 -5.19 1.02
C PHE A 213 14.23 -5.97 0.06
N TRP A 214 14.50 -5.45 -1.14
CA TRP A 214 15.54 -5.98 -2.01
C TRP A 214 16.80 -5.11 -1.93
N SER A 215 17.96 -5.76 -1.84
CA SER A 215 19.25 -5.08 -1.85
C SER A 215 20.21 -5.75 -2.83
N PRO A 216 20.87 -5.02 -3.74
CA PRO A 216 21.90 -5.58 -4.61
C PRO A 216 23.01 -6.31 -3.85
N LYS A 217 23.28 -5.91 -2.60
CA LYS A 217 24.34 -6.50 -1.76
C LYS A 217 23.90 -7.79 -1.08
N TYR A 218 22.67 -7.84 -0.57
CA TYR A 218 22.21 -8.94 0.29
C TYR A 218 21.26 -9.91 -0.41
N SER A 219 20.62 -9.47 -1.48
CA SER A 219 19.57 -10.24 -2.16
C SER A 219 19.98 -10.84 -3.48
N ARG A 220 21.06 -10.37 -4.11
CA ARG A 220 21.43 -10.77 -5.47
C ARG A 220 21.73 -12.26 -5.61
N GLU A 221 22.27 -12.90 -4.58
CA GLU A 221 22.59 -14.34 -4.61
C GLU A 221 21.32 -15.21 -4.71
N VAL A 222 20.23 -14.79 -4.08
CA VAL A 222 18.95 -15.51 -4.06
C VAL A 222 17.99 -15.01 -5.15
N TYR A 223 17.96 -13.70 -5.33
CA TYR A 223 17.13 -12.96 -6.27
C TYR A 223 18.02 -12.07 -7.13
N PRO A 224 18.49 -12.58 -8.28
CA PRO A 224 19.41 -11.85 -9.16
C PRO A 224 18.91 -10.47 -9.58
N THR A 225 17.59 -10.29 -9.64
CA THR A 225 16.92 -9.03 -10.00
C THR A 225 15.82 -8.67 -9.02
N LEU A 226 15.50 -7.38 -8.95
CA LEU A 226 14.32 -6.88 -8.22
C LEU A 226 13.03 -7.54 -8.74
N ASP A 227 12.92 -7.74 -10.05
CA ASP A 227 11.79 -8.39 -10.70
C ASP A 227 11.60 -9.84 -10.18
N SER A 228 12.68 -10.62 -10.01
CA SER A 228 12.61 -11.98 -9.47
C SER A 228 12.16 -12.04 -8.01
N PHE A 229 12.51 -11.03 -7.20
CA PHE A 229 12.07 -10.92 -5.82
C PHE A 229 10.60 -10.52 -5.71
N LEU A 230 10.18 -9.52 -6.49
CA LEU A 230 8.79 -9.06 -6.48
C LEU A 230 7.82 -10.10 -7.07
N GLY A 231 8.30 -10.99 -7.93
CA GLY A 231 7.49 -12.13 -8.39
C GLY A 231 7.03 -13.04 -7.26
N ASP A 232 7.91 -13.34 -6.30
CA ASP A 232 7.55 -14.13 -5.12
C ASP A 232 6.61 -13.36 -4.20
N ILE A 233 6.82 -12.05 -4.02
CA ILE A 233 5.91 -11.19 -3.25
C ILE A 233 4.50 -11.22 -3.84
N VAL A 234 4.38 -11.07 -5.17
CA VAL A 234 3.09 -11.14 -5.87
C VAL A 234 2.45 -12.52 -5.69
N ALA A 235 3.21 -13.60 -5.81
CA ALA A 235 2.70 -14.95 -5.60
C ALA A 235 2.16 -15.14 -4.17
N ILE A 236 2.90 -14.68 -3.16
CA ILE A 236 2.49 -14.73 -1.75
C ILE A 236 1.21 -13.91 -1.51
N LEU A 237 1.11 -12.71 -2.05
CA LEU A 237 -0.07 -11.86 -1.91
C LEU A 237 -1.28 -12.41 -2.67
N ARG A 238 -1.07 -13.05 -3.83
CA ARG A 238 -2.14 -13.73 -4.57
C ARG A 238 -2.67 -14.95 -3.81
N ASP A 239 -1.78 -15.73 -3.19
CA ASP A 239 -2.16 -16.81 -2.28
C ASP A 239 -2.95 -16.28 -1.08
N GLU A 240 -2.53 -15.15 -0.50
CA GLU A 240 -3.24 -14.47 0.59
C GLU A 240 -4.66 -14.08 0.19
N VAL A 241 -4.81 -13.42 -0.97
CA VAL A 241 -6.15 -13.06 -1.50
C VAL A 241 -6.98 -14.32 -1.74
N THR A 242 -6.39 -15.36 -2.33
CA THR A 242 -7.08 -16.64 -2.57
C THR A 242 -7.65 -17.21 -1.27
N GLU A 243 -6.85 -17.23 -0.21
CA GLU A 243 -7.26 -17.73 1.10
C GLU A 243 -8.32 -16.85 1.75
N LEU A 244 -8.14 -15.53 1.74
CA LEU A 244 -9.13 -14.59 2.28
C LEU A 244 -10.49 -14.78 1.60
N VAL A 245 -10.50 -14.94 0.27
CA VAL A 245 -11.73 -15.20 -0.49
C VAL A 245 -12.36 -16.54 -0.11
N ARG A 246 -11.54 -17.58 0.08
CA ARG A 246 -11.96 -18.91 0.58
C ARG A 246 -12.59 -18.82 1.97
N LEU A 247 -12.07 -17.96 2.84
CA LEU A 247 -12.61 -17.66 4.17
C LEU A 247 -13.85 -16.75 4.13
N GLY A 248 -14.24 -16.25 2.96
CA GLY A 248 -15.46 -15.44 2.78
C GLY A 248 -15.21 -13.94 2.70
N ALA A 249 -13.97 -13.47 2.54
CA ALA A 249 -13.70 -12.06 2.28
C ALA A 249 -14.34 -11.63 0.95
N ARG A 250 -15.04 -10.50 0.99
CA ARG A 250 -15.70 -9.89 -0.17
C ARG A 250 -15.32 -8.43 -0.39
N TYR A 251 -14.57 -7.86 0.56
CA TYR A 251 -13.93 -6.56 0.42
C TYR A 251 -12.48 -6.64 0.89
N ILE A 252 -11.53 -6.51 -0.04
CA ILE A 252 -10.10 -6.48 0.23
C ILE A 252 -9.56 -5.13 -0.27
N GLN A 253 -8.79 -4.43 0.55
CA GLN A 253 -8.12 -3.19 0.16
C GLN A 253 -6.63 -3.44 -0.08
N ILE A 254 -6.09 -2.88 -1.15
CA ILE A 254 -4.66 -2.83 -1.42
C ILE A 254 -4.13 -1.46 -1.01
N ASP A 255 -3.23 -1.43 -0.03
CA ASP A 255 -2.57 -0.22 0.44
C ASP A 255 -1.28 0.00 -0.36
N ALA A 256 -1.28 1.04 -1.18
CA ALA A 256 -0.24 1.35 -2.14
C ALA A 256 0.37 2.76 -1.99
N PRO A 257 0.76 3.20 -0.77
CA PRO A 257 1.32 4.55 -0.57
C PRO A 257 2.63 4.78 -1.33
N HIS A 258 3.31 3.70 -1.71
CA HIS A 258 4.54 3.74 -2.51
C HIS A 258 4.40 4.48 -3.85
N TYR A 259 3.21 4.53 -4.46
CA TYR A 259 2.98 5.32 -5.67
C TYR A 259 3.21 6.82 -5.43
N GLY A 260 2.72 7.34 -4.30
CA GLY A 260 2.91 8.75 -3.92
C GLY A 260 4.37 9.07 -3.59
N ILE A 261 5.09 8.11 -2.99
CA ILE A 261 6.50 8.28 -2.61
C ILE A 261 7.39 8.55 -3.85
N LEU A 262 7.02 8.05 -5.03
CA LEU A 262 7.76 8.30 -6.28
C LEU A 262 7.67 9.75 -6.79
N LEU A 263 6.84 10.60 -6.17
CA LEU A 263 6.76 12.03 -6.48
C LEU A 263 7.95 12.82 -5.92
N ASP A 264 8.53 12.38 -4.80
CA ASP A 264 9.75 12.99 -4.25
C ASP A 264 10.98 12.62 -5.09
N PRO A 265 11.74 13.61 -5.62
CA PRO A 265 12.94 13.35 -6.42
C PRO A 265 14.00 12.51 -5.70
N LYS A 266 14.17 12.65 -4.38
CA LYS A 266 15.18 11.87 -3.64
C LYS A 266 14.81 10.39 -3.65
N THR A 267 13.57 10.08 -3.34
CA THR A 267 13.09 8.70 -3.28
C THR A 267 12.94 8.07 -4.68
N ARG A 268 12.48 8.84 -5.67
CA ARG A 268 12.52 8.43 -7.07
C ARG A 268 13.93 8.02 -7.49
N SER A 269 14.91 8.89 -7.24
CA SER A 269 16.31 8.61 -7.61
C SER A 269 16.86 7.36 -6.93
N PHE A 270 16.45 7.07 -5.69
CA PHE A 270 16.82 5.84 -5.00
C PHE A 270 16.33 4.59 -5.74
N TYR A 271 15.05 4.55 -6.07
CA TYR A 271 14.46 3.40 -6.76
C TYR A 271 14.93 3.27 -8.21
N GLU A 272 15.24 4.38 -8.89
CA GLU A 272 15.85 4.37 -10.22
C GLU A 272 17.25 3.74 -10.22
N ARG A 273 18.03 3.97 -9.16
CA ARG A 273 19.33 3.30 -8.97
C ARG A 273 19.22 1.80 -8.72
N LEU A 274 18.05 1.29 -8.31
CA LEU A 274 17.80 -0.15 -8.18
C LEU A 274 17.46 -0.82 -9.53
N GLY A 275 17.41 -0.05 -10.62
CA GLY A 275 17.28 -0.57 -11.99
C GLY A 275 15.91 -0.38 -12.62
N TRP A 276 14.99 0.35 -11.97
CA TRP A 276 13.65 0.61 -12.49
C TRP A 276 13.41 2.11 -12.67
N SER A 277 13.22 2.56 -13.91
CA SER A 277 12.78 3.94 -14.20
C SER A 277 11.41 4.24 -13.59
N LEU A 278 11.07 5.51 -13.36
CA LEU A 278 9.71 5.89 -12.92
C LEU A 278 8.60 5.27 -13.77
N LYS A 279 8.78 5.25 -15.10
CA LYS A 279 7.80 4.64 -16.02
C LYS A 279 7.69 3.13 -15.80
N LYS A 280 8.82 2.45 -15.57
CA LYS A 280 8.83 1.01 -15.26
C LYS A 280 8.15 0.75 -13.91
N TRP A 281 8.40 1.59 -12.90
CA TRP A 281 7.75 1.50 -11.59
C TRP A 281 6.24 1.59 -11.66
N LEU A 282 5.71 2.63 -12.30
CA LEU A 282 4.26 2.82 -12.39
C LEU A 282 3.61 1.68 -13.16
N ARG A 283 4.22 1.26 -14.29
CA ARG A 283 3.70 0.16 -15.09
C ARG A 283 3.72 -1.17 -14.33
N LEU A 284 4.87 -1.55 -13.77
CA LEU A 284 5.00 -2.82 -13.05
C LEU A 284 4.20 -2.82 -11.75
N GLY A 285 4.12 -1.69 -11.04
CA GLY A 285 3.25 -1.57 -9.87
C GLY A 285 1.82 -1.95 -10.21
N VAL A 286 1.27 -1.34 -11.26
CA VAL A 286 -0.11 -1.62 -11.72
C VAL A 286 -0.25 -3.07 -12.17
N GLU A 287 0.72 -3.60 -12.93
CA GLU A 287 0.73 -5.01 -13.34
C GLU A 287 0.74 -5.97 -12.14
N MET A 288 1.50 -5.65 -11.08
CA MET A 288 1.57 -6.47 -9.87
C MET A 288 0.29 -6.41 -9.03
N ASP A 289 -0.29 -5.21 -8.83
CA ASP A 289 -1.56 -5.06 -8.10
C ASP A 289 -2.72 -5.74 -8.85
N ASN A 290 -2.72 -5.68 -10.19
CA ASN A 290 -3.64 -6.45 -11.02
C ASN A 290 -3.38 -7.95 -10.87
N ALA A 291 -2.13 -8.41 -10.90
CA ALA A 291 -1.80 -9.83 -10.75
C ALA A 291 -2.24 -10.40 -9.39
N VAL A 292 -2.32 -9.59 -8.34
CA VAL A 292 -2.86 -9.98 -7.03
C VAL A 292 -4.38 -10.11 -7.04
N SER A 293 -5.10 -9.24 -7.77
CA SER A 293 -6.57 -9.13 -7.72
C SER A 293 -7.32 -9.78 -8.90
N GLU A 294 -6.65 -10.05 -10.02
CA GLU A 294 -7.27 -10.54 -11.24
C GLU A 294 -7.83 -11.97 -11.07
N GLY A 295 -9.06 -12.16 -11.54
CA GLY A 295 -9.80 -13.43 -11.49
C GLY A 295 -10.78 -13.56 -10.31
N PHE A 296 -10.71 -12.69 -9.30
CA PHE A 296 -11.61 -12.70 -8.13
C PHE A 296 -12.84 -11.82 -8.38
N THR A 297 -13.73 -12.26 -9.26
CA THR A 297 -14.85 -11.43 -9.77
C THR A 297 -15.98 -11.18 -8.76
N ASP A 298 -16.03 -11.94 -7.66
CA ASP A 298 -17.01 -11.78 -6.58
C ASP A 298 -16.48 -10.94 -5.40
N VAL A 299 -15.30 -10.33 -5.55
CA VAL A 299 -14.65 -9.52 -4.53
C VAL A 299 -14.58 -8.07 -4.99
N THR A 300 -14.88 -7.15 -4.09
CA THR A 300 -14.58 -5.73 -4.28
C THR A 300 -13.15 -5.47 -3.82
N PHE A 301 -12.32 -4.93 -4.72
CA PHE A 301 -10.98 -4.46 -4.39
C PHE A 301 -10.99 -2.93 -4.24
N GLY A 302 -10.56 -2.45 -3.07
CA GLY A 302 -10.22 -1.05 -2.84
C GLY A 302 -8.74 -0.81 -3.13
N LEU A 303 -8.37 0.39 -3.58
CA LEU A 303 -6.98 0.83 -3.67
C LEU A 303 -6.83 2.12 -2.87
N HIS A 304 -5.96 2.10 -1.85
CA HIS A 304 -5.59 3.29 -1.10
C HIS A 304 -4.18 3.72 -1.51
N VAL A 305 -4.01 4.99 -1.91
CA VAL A 305 -2.74 5.60 -2.35
C VAL A 305 -2.37 6.77 -1.46
#